data_AF-A0AAE1RUW9-F1
#
_entry.id   AF-A0AAE1RUW9-F1
#
_cell.length_a   1.000
_cell.length_b   1.000
_cell.length_c   1.000
_cell.angle_alpha   90.00
_cell.angle_beta   90.00
_cell.angle_gamma   90.00
#
_symmetry.space_group_name_H-M   'P 1'
#
loop_
_entity.id
_entity.type
_entity.pdbx_description
1 polymer ?
#
loop_
_entity_poly.entity_id
_entity_poly.type
_entity_poly.pdbx_seq_one_letter_code
_entity_poly.pdbx_strand_id
1 'polypeptide(L)'
;MNDEFIFSYADIINVDANIMKQLKEETSNMAKKIEILEISKRKLMGQGIGLCSMNELQEIDNQLERSLKKIRTRKEKLLLEENAKLSEKYGLRPKQAALEPQASPTQPAQQKEMANCSHNIQNSEADTDLFIGLPDICWSS
;
A
#
# COMPACT_ATOMS: atom_id res chain seq x y z
N MET A 1 -72.62 2.59 10.87
CA MET A 1 -71.40 3.40 11.05
C MET A 1 -70.58 2.68 12.08
N ASN A 2 -69.46 2.06 11.68
CA ASN A 2 -68.31 1.59 12.51
C ASN A 2 -67.48 0.47 11.82
N ASP A 3 -67.75 0.11 10.56
CA ASP A 3 -66.94 -0.88 9.82
C ASP A 3 -65.77 -0.27 9.02
N GLU A 4 -65.50 1.03 9.15
CA GLU A 4 -64.38 1.69 8.45
C GLU A 4 -63.16 1.97 9.34
N PHE A 5 -63.22 1.66 10.65
CA PHE A 5 -62.13 1.98 11.58
C PHE A 5 -61.27 0.78 12.02
N ILE A 6 -61.64 -0.44 11.60
CA ILE A 6 -60.76 -1.60 11.68
C ILE A 6 -60.07 -1.73 10.32
N PHE A 7 -59.20 -0.77 9.97
CA PHE A 7 -58.02 -1.16 9.20
C PHE A 7 -57.27 -2.09 10.15
N SER A 8 -57.34 -3.39 9.86
CA SER A 8 -57.36 -4.42 10.89
C SER A 8 -56.10 -4.34 11.73
N TYR A 9 -56.21 -4.41 13.06
CA TYR A 9 -55.04 -4.54 13.92
C TYR A 9 -54.08 -5.63 13.42
N ALA A 10 -54.60 -6.65 12.74
CA ALA A 10 -53.83 -7.67 12.03
C ALA A 10 -52.98 -7.13 10.87
N ASP A 11 -53.48 -6.16 10.08
CA ASP A 11 -52.77 -5.53 8.97
C ASP A 11 -51.59 -4.69 9.48
N ILE A 12 -51.79 -3.92 10.56
CA ILE A 12 -50.72 -3.12 11.21
C ILE A 12 -49.65 -4.04 11.81
N ILE A 13 -50.05 -5.08 12.55
CA ILE A 13 -49.12 -6.07 13.13
C ILE A 13 -48.33 -6.80 12.03
N ASN A 14 -48.96 -7.10 10.89
CA ASN A 14 -48.31 -7.75 9.76
C ASN A 14 -47.29 -6.83 9.05
N VAL A 15 -47.59 -5.53 8.94
CA VAL A 15 -46.64 -4.52 8.43
C VAL A 15 -45.42 -4.42 9.34
N ASP A 16 -45.62 -4.30 10.66
CA ASP A 16 -44.51 -4.26 11.63
C ASP A 16 -43.67 -5.54 11.62
N ALA A 17 -44.31 -6.72 11.53
CA ALA A 17 -43.60 -7.99 11.42
C ALA A 17 -42.77 -8.08 10.13
N ASN A 18 -43.29 -7.57 9.00
CA ASN A 18 -42.57 -7.53 7.74
C ASN A 18 -41.39 -6.55 7.77
N ILE A 19 -41.57 -5.36 8.34
CA ILE A 19 -40.49 -4.38 8.56
C ILE A 19 -39.39 -4.98 9.43
N MET A 20 -39.76 -5.62 10.54
CA MET A 20 -38.81 -6.29 11.43
C MET A 20 -38.06 -7.43 10.75
N LYS A 21 -38.73 -8.19 9.86
CA LYS A 21 -38.10 -9.24 9.06
C LYS A 21 -37.09 -8.64 8.08
N GLN A 22 -37.46 -7.58 7.36
CA GLN A 22 -36.58 -6.89 6.42
C GLN A 22 -35.35 -6.30 7.14
N LEU A 23 -35.53 -5.62 8.27
CA LEU A 23 -34.42 -5.06 9.04
C LEU A 23 -33.46 -6.14 9.55
N LYS A 24 -33.99 -7.30 9.98
CA LYS A 24 -33.16 -8.45 10.37
C LYS A 24 -32.35 -8.99 9.19
N GLU A 25 -32.96 -9.09 8.02
CA GLU A 25 -32.28 -9.52 6.80
C GLU A 25 -31.19 -8.53 6.38
N GLU A 26 -31.49 -7.25 6.35
CA GLU A 26 -30.53 -6.17 6.05
C GLU A 26 -29.36 -6.17 7.03
N THR A 27 -29.64 -6.34 8.32
CA THR A 27 -28.61 -6.45 9.37
C THR A 27 -27.71 -7.67 9.15
N SER A 28 -28.31 -8.84 8.88
CA SER A 28 -27.57 -10.07 8.56
C SER A 28 -26.70 -9.88 7.31
N ASN A 29 -27.22 -9.22 6.28
CA ASN A 29 -26.50 -8.96 5.04
C ASN A 29 -25.32 -8.00 5.28
N MET A 30 -25.49 -6.99 6.13
CA MET A 30 -24.40 -6.10 6.53
C MET A 30 -23.33 -6.85 7.31
N ALA A 31 -23.72 -7.70 8.27
CA ALA A 31 -22.78 -8.51 9.05
C ALA A 31 -21.91 -9.42 8.15
N LYS A 32 -22.52 -10.10 7.18
CA LYS A 32 -21.81 -10.92 6.19
C LYS A 32 -20.83 -10.10 5.34
N LYS A 33 -21.22 -8.89 4.92
CA LYS A 33 -20.33 -7.99 4.17
C LYS A 33 -19.12 -7.58 5.00
N ILE A 34 -19.32 -7.25 6.28
CA ILE A 34 -18.23 -6.92 7.20
C ILE A 34 -17.26 -8.10 7.33
N GLU A 35 -17.78 -9.31 7.56
CA GLU A 35 -16.96 -10.51 7.69
C GLU A 35 -16.11 -10.76 6.43
N ILE A 36 -16.68 -10.64 5.23
CA ILE A 36 -15.95 -10.77 3.97
C ILE A 36 -14.85 -9.72 3.84
N LEU A 37 -15.12 -8.46 4.21
CA LEU A 37 -14.13 -7.39 4.18
C LEU A 37 -12.98 -7.64 5.16
N GLU A 38 -13.28 -8.14 6.37
CA GLU A 38 -12.27 -8.47 7.37
C GLU A 38 -11.39 -9.66 6.94
N ILE A 39 -11.99 -10.69 6.33
CA ILE A 39 -11.24 -11.80 5.73
C ILE A 39 -10.33 -11.28 4.61
N SER A 40 -10.86 -10.46 3.71
CA SER A 40 -10.08 -9.87 2.61
C SER A 40 -8.91 -9.03 3.13
N LYS A 41 -9.16 -8.18 4.14
CA LYS A 41 -8.11 -7.40 4.80
C LYS A 41 -7.02 -8.30 5.39
N ARG A 42 -7.39 -9.34 6.14
CA ARG A 42 -6.42 -10.29 6.72
C ARG A 42 -5.57 -10.96 5.64
N LYS A 43 -6.20 -11.41 4.54
CA LYS A 43 -5.49 -11.98 3.38
C LYS A 43 -4.50 -10.98 2.77
N LEU A 44 -4.92 -9.74 2.51
CA LEU A 44 -4.01 -8.68 2.01
C LEU A 44 -2.85 -8.37 2.97
N MET A 45 -3.04 -8.60 4.26
CA MET A 45 -1.99 -8.48 5.30
C MET A 45 -1.13 -9.74 5.45
N GLY A 46 -1.26 -10.73 4.56
CA GLY A 46 -0.49 -11.97 4.59
C GLY A 46 -0.96 -12.99 5.63
N GLN A 47 -2.13 -12.80 6.24
CA GLN A 47 -2.69 -13.72 7.23
C GLN A 47 -3.66 -14.72 6.58
N GLY A 48 -3.64 -15.98 7.03
CA GLY A 48 -4.57 -17.01 6.53
C GLY A 48 -4.34 -17.41 5.07
N ILE A 49 -3.16 -17.09 4.51
CA ILE A 49 -2.82 -17.36 3.11
C ILE A 49 -2.77 -18.86 2.79
N GLY A 50 -2.45 -19.71 3.76
CA GLY A 50 -2.41 -21.17 3.57
C GLY A 50 -3.74 -21.81 3.16
N LEU A 51 -4.87 -21.08 3.27
CA LEU A 51 -6.19 -21.51 2.83
C LEU A 51 -6.59 -20.93 1.46
N CYS A 52 -5.75 -20.08 0.85
CA CYS A 52 -6.03 -19.48 -0.45
C CYS A 52 -5.69 -20.45 -1.58
N SER A 53 -6.51 -20.43 -2.62
CA SER A 53 -6.17 -21.05 -3.89
C SER A 53 -5.05 -20.29 -4.62
N MET A 54 -4.43 -20.92 -5.61
CA MET A 54 -3.39 -20.29 -6.44
C MET A 54 -3.89 -19.00 -7.12
N ASN A 55 -5.11 -19.02 -7.65
CA ASN A 55 -5.71 -17.86 -8.31
C ASN A 55 -5.95 -16.70 -7.33
N GLU A 56 -6.45 -17.00 -6.12
CA GLU A 56 -6.63 -15.97 -5.09
C GLU A 56 -5.29 -15.36 -4.67
N LEU A 57 -4.25 -16.19 -4.54
CA LEU A 57 -2.91 -15.71 -4.17
C LEU A 57 -2.33 -14.79 -5.24
N GLN A 58 -2.48 -15.16 -6.52
CA GLN A 58 -2.05 -14.33 -7.64
C GLN A 58 -2.81 -12.99 -7.69
N GLU A 59 -4.10 -13.00 -7.39
CA GLU A 59 -4.89 -11.75 -7.33
C GLU A 59 -4.44 -10.85 -6.17
N ILE A 60 -4.17 -11.42 -4.99
CA ILE A 60 -3.62 -10.69 -3.84
C ILE A 60 -2.28 -10.05 -4.22
N ASP A 61 -1.37 -10.81 -4.83
CA ASP A 61 -0.05 -10.33 -5.24
C ASP A 61 -0.14 -9.18 -6.24
N ASN A 62 -0.95 -9.33 -7.29
CA ASN A 62 -1.21 -8.28 -8.27
C ASN A 62 -1.79 -7.00 -7.64
N GLN A 63 -2.71 -7.13 -6.69
CA GLN A 63 -3.28 -5.96 -5.99
C GLN A 63 -2.24 -5.24 -5.12
N LEU A 64 -1.41 -6.00 -4.41
CA LEU A 64 -0.32 -5.46 -3.59
C LEU A 64 0.74 -4.77 -4.46
N GLU A 65 1.19 -5.40 -5.54
CA GLU A 65 2.16 -4.81 -6.47
C GLU A 65 1.67 -3.46 -7.01
N ARG A 66 0.43 -3.42 -7.54
CA ARG A 66 -0.16 -2.21 -8.12
C ARG A 66 -0.31 -1.09 -7.08
N SER A 67 -0.78 -1.42 -5.87
CA SER A 67 -0.99 -0.42 -4.81
C SER A 67 0.33 0.12 -4.27
N LEU A 68 1.32 -0.75 -4.03
CA LEU A 68 2.65 -0.36 -3.59
C LEU A 68 3.38 0.49 -4.63
N LYS A 69 3.25 0.16 -5.92
CA LYS A 69 3.79 1.00 -7.01
C LYS A 69 3.21 2.41 -6.94
N LYS A 70 1.88 2.55 -6.82
CA LYS A 70 1.23 3.87 -6.66
C LYS A 70 1.72 4.63 -5.43
N ILE A 71 1.86 3.94 -4.29
CA ILE A 71 2.35 4.55 -3.04
C ILE A 71 3.79 5.04 -3.22
N ARG A 72 4.69 4.21 -3.77
CA ARG A 72 6.09 4.60 -4.01
C ARG A 72 6.19 5.79 -4.94
N THR A 73 5.52 5.75 -6.09
CA THR A 73 5.55 6.87 -7.05
C THR A 73 5.04 8.17 -6.42
N ARG A 74 3.98 8.11 -5.62
CA ARG A 74 3.47 9.29 -4.91
C ARG A 74 4.48 9.80 -3.88
N LYS A 75 5.08 8.91 -3.08
CA LYS A 75 6.07 9.26 -2.07
C LYS A 75 7.31 9.89 -2.71
N GLU A 76 7.80 9.31 -3.80
CA GLU A 76 8.94 9.83 -4.56
C GLU A 76 8.65 11.23 -5.11
N LYS A 77 7.47 11.44 -5.72
CA LYS A 77 7.07 12.77 -6.20
C LYS A 77 7.05 13.81 -5.09
N LEU A 78 6.49 13.47 -3.93
CA LEU A 78 6.41 14.38 -2.78
C LEU A 78 7.80 14.73 -2.24
N LEU A 79 8.68 13.73 -2.12
CA LEU A 79 10.06 13.95 -1.67
C LEU A 79 10.86 14.79 -2.66
N LEU A 80 10.67 14.58 -3.96
CA LEU A 80 11.33 15.37 -5.00
C LEU A 80 10.87 16.83 -4.95
N GLU A 81 9.57 17.06 -4.73
CA GLU A 81 9.01 18.40 -4.55
C GLU A 81 9.55 19.09 -3.29
N GLU A 82 9.65 18.38 -2.17
CA GLU A 82 10.22 18.90 -0.93
C GLU A 82 11.71 19.25 -1.09
N ASN A 83 12.48 18.36 -1.72
CA ASN A 83 13.89 18.61 -2.04
C ASN A 83 14.05 19.83 -2.94
N ALA A 84 13.20 19.98 -3.97
CA ALA A 84 13.23 21.15 -4.84
C ALA A 84 12.99 22.45 -4.07
N LYS A 85 11.98 22.49 -3.19
CA LYS A 85 11.68 23.65 -2.32
C LYS A 85 12.84 24.01 -1.40
N LEU A 86 13.46 23.01 -0.77
CA LEU A 86 14.63 23.23 0.09
C LEU A 86 15.83 23.73 -0.73
N SER A 87 16.07 23.14 -1.91
CA SER A 87 17.15 23.51 -2.80
C SER A 87 17.04 24.98 -3.26
N GLU A 88 15.82 25.43 -3.58
CA GLU A 88 15.50 26.82 -3.90
C GLU A 88 15.71 27.74 -2.69
N LYS A 89 15.21 27.36 -1.51
CA LYS A 89 15.33 28.15 -0.27
C LYS A 89 16.79 28.39 0.15
N TYR A 90 17.66 27.41 -0.05
CA TYR A 90 19.06 27.46 0.39
C TYR A 90 20.05 27.68 -0.76
N GLY A 91 19.58 27.96 -1.98
CA GLY A 91 20.43 28.22 -3.16
C GLY A 91 21.27 27.02 -3.61
N LEU A 92 20.94 25.80 -3.17
CA LEU A 92 21.58 24.58 -3.63
C LEU A 92 20.94 24.22 -4.97
N ARG A 93 21.69 24.28 -6.08
CA ARG A 93 21.13 23.97 -7.39
C ARG A 93 20.72 22.48 -7.44
N PRO A 94 19.43 22.11 -7.66
CA PRO A 94 19.06 20.72 -7.78
C PRO A 94 19.70 20.14 -9.04
N LYS A 95 20.57 19.12 -8.88
CA LYS A 95 21.05 18.31 -10.00
C LYS A 95 19.83 17.63 -10.62
N GLN A 96 19.46 18.07 -11.81
CA GLN A 96 18.49 17.37 -12.66
C GLN A 96 19.03 15.97 -12.94
N ALA A 97 18.66 14.99 -12.12
CA ALA A 97 18.84 13.59 -12.44
C ALA A 97 17.67 13.21 -13.36
N ALA A 98 17.89 13.39 -14.66
CA ALA A 98 17.12 12.71 -15.69
C ALA A 98 17.24 11.19 -15.44
N LEU A 99 16.26 10.62 -14.75
CA LEU A 99 16.05 9.18 -14.67
C LEU A 99 15.40 8.75 -15.99
N GLU A 100 16.23 8.64 -17.03
CA GLU A 100 15.91 7.88 -18.22
C GLU A 100 15.89 6.38 -17.84
N PRO A 101 14.80 5.64 -18.09
CA PRO A 101 14.82 4.18 -17.98
C PRO A 101 15.62 3.61 -19.15
N GLN A 102 16.93 3.47 -18.98
CA GLN A 102 17.79 2.72 -19.91
C GLN A 102 17.41 1.23 -19.82
N ALA A 103 16.49 0.80 -20.68
CA ALA A 103 16.30 -0.59 -21.03
C ALA A 103 17.29 -0.96 -22.13
N SER A 104 18.37 -1.66 -21.79
CA SER A 104 19.07 -2.54 -22.73
C SER A 104 19.95 -3.56 -21.98
N PRO A 105 19.83 -4.87 -22.26
CA PRO A 105 20.86 -5.85 -21.95
C PRO A 105 21.72 -6.09 -23.20
N THR A 106 22.95 -5.59 -23.20
CA THR A 106 23.97 -5.97 -24.19
C THR A 106 24.82 -7.11 -23.63
N GLN A 107 24.84 -8.24 -24.34
CA GLN A 107 25.68 -9.40 -24.05
C GLN A 107 27.16 -9.16 -24.41
N PRO A 108 28.13 -9.94 -23.86
CA PRO A 108 29.55 -9.63 -23.95
C PRO A 108 30.27 -10.41 -25.08
N ALA A 109 31.25 -9.78 -25.74
CA ALA A 109 32.32 -10.50 -26.46
C ALA A 109 33.60 -9.66 -26.63
N GLN A 110 34.67 -10.14 -25.99
CA GLN A 110 36.08 -10.24 -26.45
C GLN A 110 37.06 -9.02 -26.39
N GLN A 111 38.01 -9.18 -25.46
CA GLN A 111 39.43 -8.80 -25.37
C GLN A 111 40.12 -8.08 -26.57
N LYS A 112 40.86 -6.98 -26.29
CA LYS A 112 42.35 -6.93 -26.33
C LYS A 112 42.98 -5.58 -25.90
N GLU A 113 44.01 -5.73 -25.05
CA GLU A 113 45.25 -4.95 -24.85
C GLU A 113 45.29 -3.39 -24.81
N MET A 114 45.59 -2.91 -23.59
CA MET A 114 46.79 -2.14 -23.18
C MET A 114 47.00 -0.70 -23.67
N ALA A 115 46.73 0.27 -22.78
CA ALA A 115 47.53 1.48 -22.64
C ALA A 115 47.34 2.12 -21.24
N ASN A 116 48.46 2.48 -20.65
CA ASN A 116 48.70 3.00 -19.31
C ASN A 116 48.22 4.46 -19.13
N CYS A 117 47.65 4.80 -17.97
CA CYS A 117 47.98 6.07 -17.29
C CYS A 117 47.62 6.01 -15.80
N SER A 118 48.65 6.18 -14.98
CA SER A 118 48.65 6.22 -13.52
C SER A 118 47.71 7.28 -12.95
N HIS A 119 46.79 6.91 -12.07
CA HIS A 119 46.15 7.85 -11.14
C HIS A 119 46.14 7.26 -9.73
N ASN A 120 47.00 7.84 -8.91
CA ASN A 120 47.09 7.76 -7.47
C ASN A 120 45.71 8.05 -6.84
N ILE A 121 45.09 7.03 -6.23
CA ILE A 121 44.03 7.21 -5.26
C ILE A 121 44.58 6.67 -3.94
N GLN A 122 45.04 7.58 -3.09
CA GLN A 122 45.25 7.27 -1.68
C GLN A 122 43.89 6.91 -1.09
N ASN A 123 43.68 5.62 -0.83
CA ASN A 123 42.53 5.14 -0.08
C ASN A 123 42.69 5.60 1.37
N SER A 124 42.09 6.74 1.75
CA SER A 124 41.89 7.02 3.17
C SER A 124 40.70 6.20 3.64
N GLU A 125 40.98 5.15 4.38
CA GLU A 125 40.03 4.36 5.14
C GLU A 125 39.36 5.27 6.18
N ALA A 126 38.07 5.53 6.01
CA ALA A 126 37.25 6.19 7.02
C ALA A 126 36.38 5.12 7.67
N ASP A 127 36.74 4.74 8.90
CA ASP A 127 35.91 3.91 9.75
C ASP A 127 34.60 4.64 10.01
N THR A 128 33.52 4.18 9.36
CA THR A 128 32.17 4.58 9.71
C THR A 128 31.59 3.53 10.63
N ASP A 129 31.51 3.84 11.93
CA ASP A 129 30.73 3.06 12.88
C ASP A 129 29.25 3.12 12.48
N LEU A 130 28.77 2.05 11.84
CA LEU A 130 27.38 1.88 11.43
C LEU A 130 26.58 1.35 12.62
N PHE A 131 25.97 2.25 13.39
CA PHE A 131 25.03 1.85 14.44
C PHE A 131 23.65 1.53 13.82
N ILE A 132 23.39 0.25 13.59
CA ILE A 132 22.06 -0.29 13.19
C ILE A 132 21.26 -0.59 14.47
N GLY A 133 21.00 0.42 15.30
CA GLY A 133 20.17 0.28 16.49
C GLY A 133 18.93 1.15 16.40
N LEU A 134 17.79 0.64 16.89
CA LEU A 134 16.61 1.47 17.12
C LEU A 134 16.94 2.52 18.19
N PRO A 135 16.52 3.79 18.05
CA PRO A 135 16.69 4.79 19.09
C PRO A 135 15.94 4.36 20.36
N ASP A 136 16.59 4.52 21.52
CA ASP A 136 15.94 4.31 22.83
C ASP A 136 14.84 5.37 23.00
N ILE A 137 13.59 4.95 22.82
CA ILE A 137 12.43 5.79 23.09
C ILE A 137 12.10 5.63 24.58
N CYS A 138 12.70 6.46 25.41
CA CYS A 138 12.29 6.65 26.79
C CYS A 138 10.92 7.35 26.81
N TRP A 139 9.84 6.58 26.96
CA TRP A 139 8.56 7.13 27.38
C TRP A 139 8.65 7.39 28.89
N SER A 140 8.88 8.65 29.28
CA SER A 140 8.72 9.08 30.67
C SER A 140 7.25 8.95 31.06
N SER A 141 6.99 8.22 32.16
CA SER A 141 5.68 8.08 32.81
C SER A 141 5.25 9.35 33.53
#